data_AF-A0A1X9YJY3-F1
#
_entry.id   AF-A0A1X9YJY3-F1
#
_cell.length_a   1.000
_cell.length_b   1.000
_cell.length_c   1.000
_cell.angle_alpha   90.00
_cell.angle_beta   90.00
_cell.angle_gamma   90.00
#
_symmetry.space_group_name_H-M   'P 1'
#
loop_
_entity.id
_entity.type
_entity.pdbx_description
1 polymer ?
#
loop_
_entity_poly.entity_id
_entity_poly.type
_entity_poly.pdbx_seq_one_letter_code
_entity_poly.pdbx_strand_id
1 'polypeptide(L)'
;MIATDLHAQRATQYPAHVAKGTLTAADAATGIRIAAAIEADWHHVRTLQPRAVAPAATKAEKVTTLEDAVTRTRLRAGKAGQKMPKLAQRYVGDLGELHHLAETGWFSAHKKQVAAFVYAAEYAELVETLLWWERRPLGHLFIASINIAAGVRRPNPNIAEAA
;
A
#
# COMPACT_ATOMS: atom_id res chain seq x y z
N MET A 1 -3.02 -5.70 4.20
CA MET A 1 -1.62 -5.25 4.10
C MET A 1 -1.46 -4.46 2.83
N ILE A 2 -0.70 -3.35 2.84
CA ILE A 2 -0.59 -2.43 1.70
C ILE A 2 -0.07 -3.10 0.42
N ALA A 3 0.88 -4.04 0.53
CA ALA A 3 1.41 -4.79 -0.62
C ALA A 3 0.35 -5.68 -1.30
N THR A 4 -0.53 -6.33 -0.53
CA THR A 4 -1.66 -7.11 -1.05
C THR A 4 -2.63 -6.21 -1.81
N ASP A 5 -2.94 -5.03 -1.27
CA ASP A 5 -3.85 -4.10 -1.93
C ASP A 5 -3.23 -3.53 -3.23
N LEU A 6 -1.93 -3.21 -3.25
CA LEU A 6 -1.23 -2.81 -4.47
C LEU A 6 -1.31 -3.88 -5.57
N HIS A 7 -1.14 -5.15 -5.22
CA HIS A 7 -1.29 -6.25 -6.17
C HIS A 7 -2.74 -6.39 -6.65
N ALA A 8 -3.72 -6.40 -5.73
CA ALA A 8 -5.14 -6.50 -6.06
C ALA A 8 -5.62 -5.34 -6.95
N GLN A 9 -5.20 -4.10 -6.65
CA GLN A 9 -5.51 -2.92 -7.46
C GLN A 9 -5.02 -3.07 -8.89
N ARG A 10 -3.76 -3.53 -9.09
CA ARG A 10 -3.22 -3.76 -10.44
C ARG A 10 -3.95 -4.89 -11.15
N ALA A 11 -4.15 -6.03 -10.49
CA ALA A 11 -4.86 -7.17 -11.05
C ALA A 11 -6.29 -6.80 -11.51
N THR A 12 -6.95 -5.91 -10.78
CA THR A 12 -8.31 -5.44 -11.09
C THR A 12 -8.32 -4.35 -12.18
N GLN A 13 -7.41 -3.38 -12.12
CA GLN A 13 -7.45 -2.18 -12.97
C GLN A 13 -6.75 -2.37 -14.31
N TYR A 14 -5.66 -3.13 -14.36
CA TYR A 14 -4.84 -3.27 -15.57
C TYR A 14 -5.61 -3.90 -16.75
N PRO A 15 -6.47 -4.92 -16.57
CA PRO A 15 -7.28 -5.44 -17.67
C PRO A 15 -8.13 -4.35 -18.37
N ALA A 16 -8.72 -3.43 -17.58
CA ALA A 16 -9.48 -2.32 -18.13
C ALA A 16 -8.58 -1.30 -18.87
N HIS A 17 -7.35 -1.08 -18.41
CA HIS A 17 -6.39 -0.21 -19.09
C HIS A 17 -5.89 -0.80 -20.41
N VAL A 18 -5.72 -2.13 -20.45
CA VAL A 18 -5.37 -2.89 -21.67
C VAL A 18 -6.52 -2.82 -22.68
N ALA A 19 -7.76 -3.07 -22.23
CA ALA A 19 -8.95 -2.97 -23.09
C ALA A 19 -9.13 -1.55 -23.68
N LYS A 20 -8.70 -0.52 -22.96
CA LYS A 20 -8.71 0.88 -23.41
C LYS A 20 -7.51 1.27 -24.29
N GLY A 21 -6.53 0.39 -24.51
CA GLY A 21 -5.31 0.69 -25.25
C GLY A 21 -4.33 1.64 -24.52
N THR A 22 -4.56 1.92 -23.24
CA THR A 22 -3.71 2.83 -22.43
C THR A 22 -2.53 2.13 -21.76
N LEU A 23 -2.46 0.79 -21.84
CA LEU A 23 -1.41 -0.06 -21.31
C LEU A 23 -1.28 -1.28 -22.22
N THR A 24 -0.06 -1.72 -22.53
CA THR A 24 0.11 -2.95 -23.31
C THR A 24 -0.16 -4.19 -22.44
N ALA A 25 -0.56 -5.30 -23.05
CA ALA A 25 -0.76 -6.56 -22.31
C ALA A 25 0.54 -7.04 -21.63
N ALA A 26 1.69 -6.81 -22.27
CA ALA A 26 3.01 -7.17 -21.74
C ALA A 26 3.39 -6.32 -20.51
N ASP A 27 3.15 -5.01 -20.56
CA ASP A 27 3.41 -4.12 -19.43
C ASP A 27 2.47 -4.43 -18.25
N ALA A 28 1.21 -4.75 -18.55
CA ALA A 28 0.23 -5.17 -17.56
C ALA A 28 0.69 -6.45 -16.84
N ALA A 29 1.07 -7.48 -17.59
CA ALA A 29 1.56 -8.74 -17.03
C ALA A 29 2.82 -8.53 -16.19
N THR A 30 3.76 -7.72 -16.68
CA THR A 30 4.99 -7.37 -15.96
C THR A 30 4.69 -6.65 -14.65
N GLY A 31 3.82 -5.65 -14.67
CA GLY A 31 3.47 -4.88 -13.49
C GLY A 31 2.66 -5.68 -12.46
N ILE A 32 1.82 -6.63 -12.87
CA ILE A 32 1.14 -7.58 -11.97
C ILE A 32 2.15 -8.52 -11.33
N ARG A 33 3.05 -9.11 -12.13
CA ARG A 33 4.11 -10.01 -11.63
C ARG A 33 4.98 -9.34 -10.57
N ILE A 34 5.44 -8.12 -10.82
CA ILE A 34 6.27 -7.39 -9.84
C ILE A 34 5.49 -7.11 -8.56
N ALA A 35 4.22 -6.72 -8.67
CA ALA A 35 3.38 -6.48 -7.49
C ALA A 35 3.10 -7.76 -6.70
N ALA A 36 2.89 -8.90 -7.37
CA ALA A 36 2.78 -10.21 -6.73
C ALA A 36 4.07 -10.58 -5.99
N ALA A 37 5.25 -10.29 -6.56
CA ALA A 37 6.53 -10.54 -5.91
C ALA A 37 6.73 -9.67 -4.66
N ILE A 38 6.31 -8.39 -4.69
CA ILE A 38 6.31 -7.52 -3.50
C ILE A 38 5.34 -8.09 -2.44
N GLU A 39 4.13 -8.46 -2.83
CA GLU A 39 3.18 -9.09 -1.89
C GLU A 39 3.79 -10.35 -1.25
N ALA A 40 4.42 -11.21 -2.04
CA ALA A 40 5.03 -12.44 -1.57
C ALA A 40 6.15 -12.22 -0.54
N ASP A 41 7.04 -11.25 -0.77
CA ASP A 41 8.08 -10.88 0.20
C ASP A 41 7.47 -10.42 1.52
N TRP A 42 6.48 -9.54 1.46
CA TRP A 42 5.85 -8.97 2.65
C TRP A 42 4.90 -9.95 3.35
N HIS A 43 4.33 -10.90 2.62
CA HIS A 43 3.66 -12.06 3.18
C HIS A 43 4.62 -12.88 4.03
N HIS A 44 5.84 -13.13 3.54
CA HIS A 44 6.87 -13.83 4.29
C HIS A 44 7.24 -13.08 5.58
N VAL A 45 7.41 -11.75 5.54
CA VAL A 45 7.68 -10.95 6.74
C VAL A 45 6.59 -11.12 7.82
N ARG A 46 5.32 -11.12 7.39
CA ARG A 46 4.16 -11.21 8.28
C ARG A 46 3.97 -12.62 8.85
N THR A 47 4.14 -13.65 8.02
CA THR A 47 3.72 -15.02 8.33
C THR A 47 4.87 -15.97 8.62
N LEU A 48 6.11 -15.55 8.32
CA LEU A 48 7.31 -16.36 8.29
C LEU A 48 7.23 -17.53 7.29
N GLN A 49 6.33 -17.45 6.30
CA GLN A 49 6.14 -18.45 5.25
C GLN A 49 6.55 -17.87 3.89
N PRO A 50 7.65 -18.36 3.29
CA PRO A 50 8.07 -17.92 1.97
C PRO A 50 7.02 -18.24 0.90
N ARG A 51 6.79 -17.31 -0.02
CA ARG A 51 6.00 -17.54 -1.23
C ARG A 51 6.89 -17.23 -2.43
N ALA A 52 7.06 -18.18 -3.34
CA ALA A 52 7.80 -17.95 -4.57
C ALA A 52 6.87 -17.34 -5.63
N VAL A 53 7.39 -16.37 -6.38
CA VAL A 53 6.75 -15.83 -7.58
C VAL A 53 7.70 -16.02 -8.74
N ALA A 54 7.24 -16.67 -9.81
CA ALA A 54 8.02 -16.95 -11.00
C ALA A 54 7.46 -16.19 -12.22
N PRO A 55 8.30 -15.46 -12.99
CA PRO A 55 9.71 -15.20 -12.72
C PRO A 55 9.92 -14.20 -11.57
N ALA A 56 11.04 -14.35 -10.85
CA ALA A 56 11.39 -13.48 -9.73
C ALA A 56 11.53 -12.02 -10.17
N ALA A 57 11.03 -11.09 -9.36
CA ALA A 57 11.23 -9.66 -9.59
C ALA A 57 12.54 -9.20 -8.96
N THR A 58 13.32 -8.46 -9.73
CA THR A 58 14.56 -7.87 -9.23
C THR A 58 14.24 -6.76 -8.23
N LYS A 59 15.20 -6.44 -7.35
CA LYS A 59 15.04 -5.32 -6.42
C LYS A 59 14.80 -3.98 -7.14
N ALA A 60 15.48 -3.76 -8.27
CA ALA A 60 15.29 -2.55 -9.07
C ALA A 60 13.85 -2.44 -9.60
N GLU A 61 13.30 -3.53 -10.15
CA GLU A 61 11.91 -3.57 -10.61
C GLU A 61 10.91 -3.27 -9.48
N LYS A 62 11.12 -3.84 -8.28
CA LYS A 62 10.28 -3.62 -7.11
C LYS A 62 10.33 -2.15 -6.66
N VAL A 63 11.53 -1.57 -6.58
CA VAL A 63 11.74 -0.17 -6.20
C VAL A 63 11.04 0.77 -7.18
N THR A 64 11.26 0.62 -8.50
CA THR A 64 10.61 1.45 -9.51
C THR A 64 9.08 1.33 -9.45
N THR A 65 8.56 0.10 -9.28
CA THR A 65 7.13 -0.14 -9.11
C THR A 65 6.54 0.58 -7.89
N LEU A 66 7.30 0.68 -6.80
CA LEU A 66 6.89 1.35 -5.57
C LEU A 66 7.03 2.87 -5.66
N GLU A 67 8.04 3.39 -6.37
CA GLU A 67 8.16 4.83 -6.68
C GLU A 67 6.96 5.35 -7.49
N ASP A 68 6.54 4.58 -8.50
CA ASP A 68 5.31 4.86 -9.25
C ASP A 68 4.08 4.82 -8.35
N ALA A 69 4.03 3.86 -7.42
CA ALA A 69 2.94 3.74 -6.47
C ALA A 69 2.87 4.95 -5.55
N VAL A 70 4.00 5.39 -4.97
CA VAL A 70 4.11 6.61 -4.15
C VAL A 70 3.63 7.83 -4.93
N THR A 71 4.09 7.99 -6.18
CA THR A 71 3.68 9.13 -7.02
C THR A 71 2.16 9.16 -7.22
N ARG A 72 1.57 8.00 -7.54
CA ARG A 72 0.11 7.89 -7.73
C ARG A 72 -0.67 8.13 -6.45
N THR A 73 -0.24 7.57 -5.32
CA THR A 73 -0.96 7.71 -4.04
C THR A 73 -0.87 9.14 -3.51
N ARG A 74 0.29 9.80 -3.61
CA ARG A 74 0.43 11.23 -3.32
C ARG A 74 -0.48 12.09 -4.19
N LEU A 75 -0.57 11.80 -5.49
CA LEU A 75 -1.48 12.52 -6.38
C LEU A 75 -2.95 12.32 -5.97
N ARG A 76 -3.33 11.10 -5.56
CA ARG A 76 -4.69 10.81 -5.05
C ARG A 76 -4.96 11.58 -3.75
N ALA A 77 -4.01 11.60 -2.81
CA ALA A 77 -4.11 12.35 -1.56
C ALA A 77 -4.24 13.85 -1.82
N GLY A 78 -3.41 14.43 -2.70
CA GLY A 78 -3.50 15.85 -3.08
C GLY A 78 -4.85 16.20 -3.71
N LYS A 79 -5.37 15.36 -4.61
CA LYS A 79 -6.71 15.54 -5.21
C LYS A 79 -7.84 15.42 -4.17
N ALA A 80 -7.70 14.55 -3.17
CA ALA A 80 -8.65 14.46 -2.06
C ALA A 80 -8.57 15.71 -1.17
N GLY A 81 -7.36 16.21 -0.91
CA GLY A 81 -7.12 17.42 -0.10
C GLY A 81 -7.73 18.67 -0.72
N GLN A 82 -7.69 18.79 -2.05
CA GLN A 82 -8.37 19.89 -2.78
C GLN A 82 -9.89 19.90 -2.58
N LYS A 83 -10.51 18.77 -2.24
CA LYS A 83 -11.96 18.65 -2.01
C LYS A 83 -12.36 18.87 -0.55
N MET A 84 -11.39 19.00 0.36
CA MET A 84 -11.67 19.26 1.77
C MET A 84 -12.16 20.70 2.00
N PRO A 85 -13.01 20.94 3.01
CA PRO A 85 -13.36 22.30 3.40
C PRO A 85 -12.11 23.07 3.84
N LYS A 86 -12.05 24.39 3.56
CA LYS A 86 -10.91 25.25 3.89
C LYS A 86 -10.45 25.15 5.35
N LEU A 87 -11.39 24.94 6.28
CA LEU A 87 -11.07 24.76 7.69
C LEU A 87 -10.27 23.48 7.95
N ALA A 88 -10.62 22.37 7.30
CA ALA A 88 -9.90 21.10 7.42
C ALA A 88 -8.51 21.14 6.75
N GLN A 89 -8.35 21.95 5.69
CA GLN A 89 -7.07 22.10 5.00
C GLN A 89 -5.94 22.60 5.90
N ARG A 90 -6.27 23.30 7.01
CA ARG A 90 -5.29 23.76 8.01
C ARG A 90 -4.58 22.61 8.73
N TYR A 91 -5.20 21.44 8.75
CA TYR A 91 -4.71 20.25 9.45
C TYR A 91 -4.07 19.23 8.49
N VAL A 92 -3.85 19.58 7.21
CA VAL A 92 -3.22 18.67 6.23
C VAL A 92 -1.81 18.23 6.66
N GLY A 93 -1.09 19.08 7.39
CA GLY A 93 0.24 18.76 7.93
C GLY A 93 0.24 17.98 9.26
N ASP A 94 -0.94 17.77 9.85
CA ASP A 94 -1.12 17.02 11.11
C ASP A 94 -2.28 16.04 10.94
N LEU A 95 -1.99 14.91 10.31
CA LEU A 95 -2.99 13.87 10.07
C LEU A 95 -3.60 13.33 11.37
N GLY A 96 -2.84 13.31 12.47
CA GLY A 96 -3.32 12.83 13.76
C GLY A 96 -4.42 13.73 14.32
N GLU A 97 -4.20 15.05 14.32
CA GLU A 97 -5.21 16.02 14.73
C GLU A 97 -6.43 15.99 13.80
N LEU A 98 -6.21 15.88 12.48
CA LEU A 98 -7.31 15.77 11.53
C LEU A 98 -8.15 14.50 11.75
N HIS A 99 -7.51 13.38 12.10
CA HIS A 99 -8.18 12.13 12.45
C HIS A 99 -9.04 12.31 13.71
N HIS A 100 -8.47 12.89 14.77
CA HIS A 100 -9.17 13.16 16.02
C HIS A 100 -10.39 14.08 15.84
N LEU A 101 -10.23 15.18 15.10
CA LEU A 101 -11.33 16.10 14.80
C LEU A 101 -12.41 15.44 13.93
N ALA A 102 -12.04 14.54 13.01
CA ALA A 102 -13.01 13.80 12.21
C ALA A 102 -13.84 12.82 13.06
N GLU A 103 -13.20 12.12 14.01
CA GLU A 103 -13.87 11.17 14.91
C GLU A 103 -14.80 11.85 15.92
N THR A 104 -14.40 13.01 16.44
CA THR A 104 -15.23 13.81 17.35
C THR A 104 -16.42 14.49 16.67
N GLY A 105 -16.56 14.35 15.34
CA GLY A 105 -17.68 14.88 14.58
C GLY A 105 -17.55 16.36 14.21
N TRP A 106 -16.40 16.98 14.45
CA TRP A 106 -16.12 18.39 14.10
C TRP A 106 -16.39 18.68 12.62
N PHE A 107 -16.08 17.71 11.76
CA PHE A 107 -16.33 17.79 10.32
C PHE A 107 -17.56 16.99 9.86
N SER A 108 -18.59 16.81 10.70
CA SER A 108 -19.78 15.99 10.37
C SER A 108 -20.41 16.30 9.01
N ALA A 109 -20.58 17.59 8.66
CA ALA A 109 -21.10 18.03 7.36
C ALA A 109 -20.19 17.69 6.16
N HIS A 110 -18.90 17.47 6.40
CA HIS A 110 -17.88 17.16 5.38
C HIS A 110 -17.18 15.82 5.64
N LYS A 111 -17.84 14.93 6.42
CA LYS A 111 -17.24 13.69 6.92
C LYS A 111 -16.66 12.83 5.79
N LYS A 112 -17.37 12.75 4.65
CA LYS A 112 -16.93 11.97 3.49
C LYS A 112 -15.64 12.51 2.87
N GLN A 113 -15.53 13.83 2.73
CA GLN A 113 -14.37 14.48 2.12
C GLN A 113 -13.14 14.37 3.03
N VAL A 114 -13.32 14.59 4.34
CA VAL A 114 -12.22 14.47 5.31
C VAL A 114 -11.76 13.02 5.42
N ALA A 115 -12.68 12.06 5.57
CA ALA A 115 -12.33 10.64 5.61
C ALA A 115 -11.62 10.17 4.33
N ALA A 116 -12.06 10.64 3.15
CA ALA A 116 -11.41 10.31 1.89
C ALA A 116 -9.97 10.86 1.79
N PHE A 117 -9.72 12.06 2.32
CA PHE A 117 -8.37 12.61 2.38
C PHE A 117 -7.50 11.86 3.38
N VAL A 118 -7.96 11.66 4.61
CA VAL A 118 -7.22 10.95 5.67
C VAL A 118 -6.82 9.56 5.17
N TYR A 119 -7.77 8.79 4.64
CA TYR A 119 -7.48 7.48 4.05
C TYR A 119 -6.43 7.57 2.94
N ALA A 120 -6.57 8.52 2.01
CA ALA A 120 -5.63 8.64 0.89
C ALA A 120 -4.22 9.06 1.34
N ALA A 121 -4.11 9.91 2.36
CA ALA A 121 -2.85 10.37 2.92
C ALA A 121 -2.15 9.25 3.70
N GLU A 122 -2.85 8.56 4.61
CA GLU A 122 -2.32 7.40 5.34
C GLU A 122 -1.91 6.28 4.38
N TYR A 123 -2.70 6.01 3.36
CA TYR A 123 -2.35 5.03 2.32
C TYR A 123 -1.05 5.44 1.60
N ALA A 124 -0.85 6.73 1.32
CA ALA A 124 0.40 7.20 0.71
C ALA A 124 1.60 6.98 1.65
N GLU A 125 1.49 7.30 2.94
CA GLU A 125 2.53 7.07 3.94
C GLU A 125 2.89 5.59 4.09
N LEU A 126 1.90 4.69 4.04
CA LEU A 126 2.12 3.24 4.08
C LEU A 126 2.87 2.73 2.85
N VAL A 127 2.57 3.26 1.65
CA VAL A 127 3.31 2.91 0.43
C VAL A 127 4.73 3.48 0.45
N GLU A 128 4.92 4.68 1.00
CA GLU A 128 6.25 5.27 1.19
C GLU A 128 7.09 4.47 2.19
N THR A 129 6.48 4.00 3.27
CA THR A 129 7.12 3.12 4.25
C THR A 129 7.54 1.81 3.59
N LEU A 130 6.68 1.23 2.76
CA LEU A 130 6.99 0.03 1.98
C LEU A 130 8.19 0.26 1.06
N LEU A 131 8.22 1.38 0.33
CA LEU A 131 9.34 1.78 -0.53
C LEU A 131 10.64 1.98 0.27
N TRP A 132 10.56 2.63 1.44
CA TRP A 132 11.72 2.85 2.29
C TRP A 132 12.38 1.53 2.69
N TRP A 133 11.58 0.56 3.11
CA TRP A 133 12.07 -0.78 3.47
C TRP A 133 12.62 -1.53 2.25
N GLU A 134 11.95 -1.46 1.10
CA GLU A 134 12.42 -2.13 -0.11
C GLU A 134 13.80 -1.63 -0.56
N ARG A 135 14.07 -0.32 -0.38
CA ARG A 135 15.38 0.28 -0.70
C ARG A 135 16.50 -0.22 0.20
N ARG A 136 16.23 -0.60 1.46
CA ARG A 136 17.26 -1.07 2.39
C ARG A 136 17.86 -2.42 1.96
N PRO A 137 19.17 -2.64 2.14
CA PRO A 137 19.75 -3.97 2.00
C PRO A 137 19.03 -4.93 2.95
N LEU A 138 18.53 -6.05 2.41
CA LEU A 138 17.80 -7.08 3.18
C LEU A 138 16.61 -6.52 4.00
N GLY A 139 15.99 -5.41 3.60
CA GLY A 139 15.02 -4.68 4.42
C GLY A 139 13.87 -5.55 4.96
N HIS A 140 13.16 -6.25 4.06
CA HIS A 140 12.06 -7.14 4.47
C HIS A 140 12.57 -8.33 5.32
N LEU A 141 13.75 -8.89 5.01
CA LEU A 141 14.36 -9.98 5.80
C LEU A 141 14.81 -9.53 7.19
N PHE A 142 15.24 -8.27 7.35
CA PHE A 142 15.55 -7.68 8.64
C PHE A 142 14.29 -7.52 9.51
N ILE A 143 13.17 -7.09 8.94
CA ILE A 143 11.91 -7.07 9.69
C ILE A 143 11.47 -8.49 10.05
N ALA A 144 11.61 -9.45 9.13
CA ALA A 144 11.30 -10.84 9.40
C ALA A 144 12.13 -11.39 10.57
N SER A 145 13.43 -11.04 10.66
CA SER A 145 14.28 -11.46 11.77
C SER A 145 13.90 -10.78 13.09
N ILE A 146 13.50 -9.51 13.07
CA ILE A 146 12.92 -8.84 14.26
C ILE A 146 11.65 -9.56 14.71
N ASN A 147 10.74 -9.92 13.79
CA ASN A 147 9.51 -10.63 14.14
C ASN A 147 9.80 -12.00 14.79
N ILE A 148 10.82 -12.71 14.30
CA ILE A 148 11.30 -13.96 14.90
C ILE A 148 11.84 -13.70 16.32
N ALA A 149 12.72 -12.70 16.48
CA ALA A 149 13.34 -12.37 17.76
C ALA A 149 12.32 -11.87 18.82
N ALA A 150 11.31 -11.13 18.39
CA ALA A 150 10.20 -10.65 19.22
C ALA A 150 9.21 -11.76 19.59
N GLY A 151 9.42 -13.01 19.14
CA GLY A 151 8.58 -14.14 19.47
C GLY A 151 7.17 -14.04 18.87
N VAL A 152 7.00 -13.33 17.73
CA VAL A 152 5.74 -13.33 16.97
C VAL A 152 5.48 -14.77 16.56
N ARG A 153 4.65 -15.47 17.35
CA ARG A 153 4.29 -16.86 17.11
C ARG A 153 3.61 -16.95 15.74
N ARG A 154 3.94 -18.01 14.98
CA ARG A 154 3.28 -18.33 13.71
C ARG A 154 1.76 -18.14 13.87
N PRO A 155 1.06 -17.53 12.91
CA PRO A 155 -0.40 -17.58 12.92
C PRO A 155 -0.80 -19.05 13.03
N ASN A 156 -1.65 -19.35 14.00
CA ASN A 156 -2.10 -20.71 14.30
C ASN A 156 -2.68 -21.31 13.00
N PRO A 157 -2.14 -22.44 12.49
CA PRO A 157 -2.63 -23.04 11.25
C PRO A 157 -4.12 -23.41 11.30
N ASN A 158 -4.73 -23.43 12.48
CA ASN A 158 -6.15 -23.70 12.70
C ASN A 158 -7.07 -22.47 12.53
N ILE A 159 -6.57 -21.31 12.08
CA ILE A 159 -7.40 -20.10 11.80
C ILE A 159 -7.36 -19.76 10.29
N ALA A 160 -7.15 -20.75 9.42
CA ALA A 160 -7.12 -20.58 7.97
C ALA A 160 -8.45 -20.94 7.25
N GLU A 161 -9.51 -21.30 7.97
CA GLU A 161 -10.83 -21.59 7.39
C GLU A 161 -11.94 -20.91 8.20
N ALA A 162 -12.13 -19.60 7.98
CA ALA A 162 -13.40 -18.89 8.19
C ALA A 162 -13.26 -17.41 7.81
N ALA A 163 -13.31 -17.11 6.51
CA ALA A 163 -13.84 -15.86 5.91
C ALA A 163 -13.64 -15.88 4.40
#